data_AF-A0A6P2NUR0-F1
#
_entry.id   AF-A0A6P2NUR0-F1
#
_cell.length_a   1.000
_cell.length_b   1.000
_cell.length_c   1.000
_cell.angle_alpha   90.00
_cell.angle_beta   90.00
_cell.angle_gamma   90.00
#
_symmetry.space_group_name_H-M   'P 1'
#
loop_
_entity.id
_entity.type
_entity.pdbx_description
1 polymer ?
#
loop_
_entity_poly.entity_id
_entity_poly.type
_entity_poly.pdbx_seq_one_letter_code
_entity_poly.pdbx_strand_id
1 'polypeptide(L)'
;MDNNGDYWEYIAAEARQAVMQGRSKEDCPYPAGSREAWLWAEEYEVARLAPYFQAGSEAAQNGISWTACPSLPEDMRARWLLGWDYESGELQFAAFRKIEISGRTDMLIA
;
A
#
# COMPACT_ATOMS: atom_id res chain seq x y z
N MET A 1 -3.67 -18.47 -26.81
CA MET A 1 -2.83 -17.53 -26.06
C MET A 1 -3.51 -16.19 -26.16
N ASP A 2 -4.14 -15.80 -25.07
CA ASP A 2 -4.83 -14.55 -24.85
C ASP A 2 -3.80 -13.44 -24.63
N ASN A 3 -3.25 -12.92 -25.74
CA ASN A 3 -2.29 -11.81 -25.79
C ASN A 3 -2.69 -10.54 -25.01
N ASN A 4 -3.91 -10.48 -24.49
CA ASN A 4 -4.44 -9.35 -23.75
C ASN A 4 -3.98 -9.35 -22.28
N GLY A 5 -3.76 -10.53 -21.67
CA GLY A 5 -3.21 -10.62 -20.32
C GLY A 5 -1.76 -10.15 -20.25
N ASP A 6 -0.97 -10.57 -21.24
CA ASP A 6 0.45 -10.19 -21.36
C ASP A 6 0.64 -8.68 -21.62
N TYR A 7 -0.32 -8.05 -22.30
CA TYR A 7 -0.27 -6.62 -22.60
C TYR A 7 -0.39 -5.73 -21.36
N TRP A 8 -1.37 -5.98 -20.50
CA TRP A 8 -1.56 -5.17 -19.29
C TRP A 8 -0.44 -5.43 -18.27
N GLU A 9 0.06 -6.66 -18.18
CA GLU A 9 1.20 -6.99 -17.32
C GLU A 9 2.48 -6.32 -17.81
N TYR A 10 2.68 -6.20 -19.13
CA TYR A 10 3.80 -5.44 -19.68
C TYR A 10 3.78 -3.97 -19.25
N ILE A 11 2.61 -3.32 -19.32
CA ILE A 11 2.45 -1.92 -18.88
C ILE A 11 2.78 -1.78 -17.39
N ALA A 12 2.27 -2.70 -16.56
CA ALA A 12 2.54 -2.71 -15.12
C ALA A 12 4.04 -2.91 -14.85
N ALA A 13 4.70 -3.85 -15.53
CA ALA A 13 6.13 -4.09 -15.41
C ALA A 13 6.98 -2.88 -15.85
N GLU A 14 6.59 -2.19 -16.92
CA GLU A 14 7.26 -0.97 -17.39
C GLU A 14 7.19 0.14 -16.33
N ALA A 15 6.05 0.33 -15.67
CA ALA A 15 5.88 1.31 -14.60
C ALA A 15 6.78 1.02 -13.40
N ARG A 16 6.86 -0.25 -12.98
CA ARG A 16 7.76 -0.71 -11.91
C ARG A 16 9.22 -0.48 -12.29
N GLN A 17 9.58 -0.72 -13.55
CA GLN A 17 10.92 -0.47 -14.05
C GLN A 17 11.27 1.02 -14.08
N ALA A 18 10.32 1.90 -14.39
CA ALA A 18 10.54 3.34 -14.35
C ALA A 18 10.94 3.82 -12.95
N VAL A 19 10.31 3.29 -11.89
CA VAL A 19 10.71 3.55 -10.50
C VAL A 19 12.15 3.09 -10.22
N MET A 20 12.49 1.86 -10.64
CA MET A 20 13.85 1.33 -10.46
C MET A 20 14.92 2.14 -11.20
N GLN A 21 14.55 2.77 -12.31
CA GLN A 21 15.42 3.63 -13.11
C GLN A 21 15.46 5.08 -12.62
N GLY A 22 14.68 5.44 -11.58
CA GLY A 22 14.59 6.82 -11.08
C GLY A 22 13.89 7.78 -12.05
N ARG A 23 13.10 7.26 -13.00
CA ARG A 23 12.27 8.07 -13.90
C ARG A 23 11.09 8.66 -13.15
N SER A 24 10.58 9.80 -13.60
CA SER A 24 9.42 10.43 -12.98
C SER A 24 8.12 9.83 -13.50
N LYS A 25 7.01 10.10 -12.80
CA LYS A 25 5.68 9.65 -13.23
C LYS A 25 5.24 10.33 -14.54
N GLU A 26 5.71 11.54 -14.77
CA GLU A 26 5.45 12.35 -15.97
C GLU A 26 6.12 11.76 -17.22
N ASP A 27 7.09 10.86 -17.05
CA ASP A 27 7.72 10.11 -18.15
C ASP A 27 6.83 8.98 -18.70
N CYS A 28 5.55 8.91 -18.30
CA CYS A 28 4.59 7.93 -18.80
C CYS A 28 4.52 7.97 -20.34
N PRO A 29 4.78 6.85 -21.05
CA PRO A 29 4.84 6.85 -22.51
C PRO A 29 3.45 6.80 -23.17
N TYR A 30 2.38 6.64 -22.39
CA TYR A 30 1.02 6.45 -22.89
C TYR A 30 0.25 7.78 -22.97
N PRO A 31 -0.69 7.92 -23.92
CA PRO A 31 -1.50 9.12 -24.05
C PRO A 31 -2.28 9.46 -22.77
N ALA A 32 -2.24 10.73 -22.36
CA ALA A 32 -2.96 11.18 -21.17
C ALA A 32 -4.48 10.88 -21.29
N GLY A 33 -5.05 10.32 -20.23
CA GLY A 33 -6.46 9.91 -20.17
C GLY A 33 -6.76 8.53 -20.75
N SER A 34 -5.76 7.82 -21.30
CA SER A 34 -5.93 6.44 -21.73
C SER A 34 -5.93 5.46 -20.54
N ARG A 35 -6.45 4.26 -20.75
CA ARG A 35 -6.45 3.20 -19.72
C ARG A 35 -5.04 2.73 -19.38
N GLU A 36 -4.17 2.68 -20.38
CA GLU A 36 -2.75 2.38 -20.27
C GLU A 36 -2.05 3.41 -19.38
N ALA A 37 -2.29 4.70 -19.62
CA ALA A 37 -1.73 5.77 -18.81
C ALA A 37 -2.20 5.70 -17.36
N TRP A 38 -3.48 5.35 -17.14
CA TRP A 38 -4.02 5.15 -15.80
C TRP A 38 -3.37 3.97 -15.08
N LEU A 39 -3.30 2.79 -15.71
CA LEU A 39 -2.68 1.60 -15.14
C LEU A 39 -1.20 1.82 -14.84
N TRP A 40 -0.46 2.38 -15.81
CA TRP A 40 0.96 2.67 -15.64
C TRP A 40 1.19 3.62 -14.47
N ALA A 41 0.40 4.68 -14.36
CA ALA A 41 0.50 5.65 -13.28
C ALA A 41 0.18 5.04 -11.90
N GLU A 42 -0.78 4.12 -11.82
CA GLU A 42 -1.13 3.40 -10.59
C GLU A 42 0.01 2.46 -10.16
N GLU A 43 0.50 1.63 -11.08
CA GLU A 43 1.58 0.67 -10.82
C GLU A 43 2.90 1.38 -10.47
N TYR A 44 3.17 2.54 -11.07
CA TYR A 44 4.30 3.39 -10.71
C TYR A 44 4.21 3.84 -9.25
N GLU A 45 3.05 4.33 -8.81
CA GLU A 45 2.86 4.79 -7.41
C GLU A 45 2.94 3.63 -6.42
N VAL A 46 2.32 2.50 -6.75
CA VAL A 46 2.39 1.28 -5.94
C VAL A 46 3.85 0.86 -5.75
N ALA A 47 4.63 0.82 -6.82
CA ALA A 47 6.04 0.44 -6.77
C ALA A 47 6.91 1.47 -6.04
N ARG A 48 6.67 2.77 -6.24
CA ARG A 48 7.37 3.85 -5.54
C ARG A 48 7.14 3.78 -4.03
N LEU A 49 5.93 3.41 -3.62
CA LEU A 49 5.52 3.38 -2.22
C LEU A 49 5.78 2.02 -1.53
N ALA A 50 5.92 0.93 -2.29
CA ALA A 50 6.13 -0.43 -1.76
C ALA A 50 7.30 -0.55 -0.76
N PRO A 51 8.48 0.07 -0.97
CA PRO A 51 9.58 -0.02 0.00
C PRO A 51 9.22 0.54 1.38
N TYR A 52 8.40 1.59 1.44
CA TYR A 52 7.99 2.18 2.70
C TYR A 52 7.00 1.29 3.45
N PHE A 53 6.07 0.66 2.74
CA PHE A 53 5.20 -0.36 3.32
C PHE A 53 6.02 -1.49 3.94
N GLN A 54 6.98 -2.02 3.17
CA GLN A 54 7.85 -3.12 3.61
C GLN A 54 8.65 -2.73 4.85
N ALA A 55 9.26 -1.54 4.85
CA ALA A 55 10.01 -1.03 6.00
C ALA A 55 9.12 -0.83 7.25
N GLY A 56 7.84 -0.51 7.07
CA GLY A 56 6.88 -0.41 8.17
C GLY A 56 6.53 -1.78 8.78
N SER A 57 6.25 -2.76 7.92
CA SER A 57 6.02 -4.15 8.34
C SER A 57 7.26 -4.70 9.06
N GLU A 58 8.47 -4.54 8.50
CA GLU A 58 9.70 -4.98 9.14
C GLU A 58 9.93 -4.29 10.50
N ALA A 59 9.60 -3.01 10.64
CA ALA A 59 9.69 -2.32 11.93
C ALA A 59 8.75 -2.95 12.98
N ALA A 60 7.52 -3.29 12.61
CA ALA A 60 6.59 -3.98 13.50
C ALA A 60 7.09 -5.39 13.89
N GLN A 61 7.61 -6.17 12.94
CA GLN A 61 8.21 -7.49 13.22
C GLN A 61 9.35 -7.41 14.23
N ASN A 62 10.14 -6.34 14.16
CA ASN A 62 11.25 -6.09 15.06
C ASN A 62 10.84 -5.39 16.38
N GLY A 63 9.55 -5.20 16.63
CA GLY A 63 9.03 -4.56 17.84
C GLY A 63 9.32 -3.06 17.95
N ILE A 64 9.68 -2.40 16.84
CA ILE A 64 9.89 -0.96 16.78
C ILE A 64 8.52 -0.29 16.83
N SER A 65 8.35 0.73 17.68
CA SER A 65 7.08 1.46 17.80
C SER A 65 6.76 2.24 16.53
N TRP A 66 5.47 2.37 16.18
CA TRP A 66 5.02 3.25 15.09
C TRP A 66 5.46 4.71 15.26
N THR A 67 5.69 5.15 16.50
CA THR A 67 6.19 6.51 16.82
C THR A 67 7.65 6.72 16.37
N ALA A 68 8.39 5.65 16.11
CA ALA A 68 9.73 5.69 15.54
C ALA A 68 9.72 5.67 14.00
N CYS A 69 8.58 5.95 13.37
CA CYS A 69 8.50 6.21 11.94
C CYS A 69 9.54 7.30 11.55
N PRO A 70 10.40 7.04 10.56
CA PRO A 70 11.40 8.02 10.14
C PRO A 70 10.73 9.30 9.62
N SER A 71 11.49 10.39 9.58
CA SER A 71 11.03 11.64 8.99
C SER A 71 10.92 11.48 7.47
N LEU A 72 9.72 11.08 7.04
CA LEU A 72 9.36 10.85 5.66
C LEU A 72 8.34 11.91 5.18
N PRO A 73 8.30 12.20 3.87
CA PRO A 73 7.14 12.85 3.25
C PRO A 73 5.82 12.17 3.61
N GLU A 74 4.73 12.94 3.58
CA GLU A 74 3.41 12.52 4.10
C GLU A 74 2.90 11.20 3.49
N ASP A 75 3.01 11.05 2.18
CA ASP A 75 2.56 9.87 1.43
C ASP A 75 3.40 8.61 1.78
N MET A 76 4.72 8.77 1.85
CA MET A 76 5.65 7.71 2.22
C MET A 76 5.45 7.31 3.69
N ARG A 77 5.23 8.29 4.58
CA ARG A 77 4.90 8.07 5.99
C ARG A 77 3.59 7.31 6.15
N ALA A 78 2.54 7.71 5.42
CA ALA A 78 1.25 7.03 5.46
C ALA A 78 1.40 5.57 5.02
N ARG A 79 2.20 5.31 3.99
CA ARG A 79 2.47 3.94 3.54
C ARG A 79 3.28 3.12 4.54
N TRP A 80 4.26 3.73 5.20
CA TRP A 80 5.02 3.08 6.28
C TRP A 80 4.13 2.69 7.45
N LEU A 81 3.29 3.62 7.93
CA LEU A 81 2.36 3.35 9.03
C LEU A 81 1.38 2.24 8.69
N LEU A 82 0.87 2.23 7.45
CA LEU A 82 0.00 1.16 6.98
C LEU A 82 0.68 -0.21 6.99
N GLY A 83 1.96 -0.31 6.61
CA GLY A 83 2.73 -1.55 6.71
C GLY A 83 2.94 -2.01 8.15
N TRP A 84 3.21 -1.05 9.05
CA TRP A 84 3.34 -1.31 10.48
C TRP A 84 2.02 -1.81 11.10
N ASP A 85 0.90 -1.15 10.80
CA ASP A 85 -0.44 -1.51 11.30
C ASP A 85 -0.91 -2.88 10.79
N TYR A 86 -0.56 -3.21 9.53
CA TYR A 86 -0.84 -4.51 8.93
C TYR A 86 -0.14 -5.64 9.69
N GLU A 87 1.14 -5.46 9.97
CA GLU A 87 1.99 -6.49 10.56
C GLU A 87 1.82 -6.63 12.08
N SER A 88 1.67 -5.50 12.78
CA SER A 88 1.39 -5.49 14.23
C SER A 88 0.04 -6.14 14.59
N GLY A 89 -0.80 -6.40 13.59
CA GLY A 89 -2.12 -6.97 13.78
C GLY A 89 -3.14 -5.96 14.33
N GLU A 90 -2.83 -4.66 14.43
CA GLU A 90 -3.80 -3.64 14.82
C GLU A 90 -4.97 -3.54 13.83
N LEU A 91 -4.75 -3.85 12.54
CA LEU A 91 -5.87 -4.03 11.58
C LEU A 91 -6.75 -5.25 11.88
N GLN A 92 -6.19 -6.31 12.48
CA GLN A 92 -6.96 -7.48 12.94
C GLN A 92 -7.65 -7.19 14.28
N PHE A 93 -7.00 -6.51 15.22
CA PHE A 93 -7.57 -6.13 16.51
C PHE A 93 -8.63 -5.02 16.43
N ALA A 94 -8.55 -4.08 15.49
CA ALA A 94 -9.61 -3.10 15.26
C ALA A 94 -10.92 -3.75 14.77
N ALA A 95 -10.82 -4.84 14.00
CA ALA A 95 -11.97 -5.65 13.61
C ALA A 95 -12.55 -6.43 14.81
N PHE A 96 -11.71 -7.00 15.68
CA PHE A 96 -12.16 -7.67 16.91
C PHE A 96 -12.74 -6.71 17.95
N ARG A 97 -12.20 -5.49 18.11
CA ARG A 97 -12.74 -4.49 19.06
C ARG A 97 -14.15 -4.03 18.72
N LYS A 98 -14.54 -4.04 17.43
CA LYS A 98 -15.93 -3.80 17.03
C LYS A 98 -16.87 -4.95 17.40
N ILE A 99 -16.38 -6.20 17.42
CA ILE A 99 -17.16 -7.37 17.82
C ILE A 99 -17.34 -7.40 19.35
N GLU A 100 -16.29 -7.06 20.12
CA GLU A 100 -16.33 -7.14 21.58
C GLU A 100 -17.19 -6.03 22.24
N ILE A 101 -17.31 -4.86 21.62
CA ILE A 101 -18.24 -3.80 22.06
C ILE A 101 -19.70 -4.15 21.69
N SER A 102 -19.92 -4.88 20.58
CA SER A 102 -21.27 -5.33 20.20
C SER A 102 -21.76 -6.51 21.04
N GLY A 103 -20.87 -7.33 21.61
CA GLY A 103 -21.25 -8.52 22.40
C GLY A 103 -21.51 -8.26 23.89
N ARG A 104 -21.20 -7.07 24.41
CA ARG A 104 -21.41 -6.73 25.85
C ARG A 104 -22.61 -5.83 26.13
N THR A 105 -23.36 -5.42 25.11
CA THR A 105 -24.54 -4.54 25.31
C THR A 105 -25.85 -5.32 25.42
N ASP A 106 -25.89 -6.60 25.03
CA ASP A 106 -27.11 -7.43 25.05
C ASP A 106 -27.28 -8.28 26.32
N MET A 107 -26.47 -8.09 27.35
CA MET A 107 -26.56 -8.83 28.62
C MET A 107 -26.75 -7.93 29.84
N LEU A 108 -27.45 -6.80 29.68
CA LEU A 108 -27.82 -5.92 30.80
C LEU A 108 -29.21 -5.25 30.68
N ILE A 109 -30.09 -5.70 29.79
CA ILE A 109 -31.50 -5.29 29.80
C ILE A 109 -32.40 -6.52 29.58
N ALA A 110 -33.21 -6.80 30.61
CA ALA A 110 -34.29 -7.78 30.78
C ALA A 110 -33.89 -9.22 31.18
#